data_AF-A0A453CMK5-F1
#
_entry.id   AF-A0A453CMK5-F1
#
_cell.length_a   1.000
_cell.length_b   1.000
_cell.length_c   1.000
_cell.angle_alpha   90.00
_cell.angle_beta   90.00
_cell.angle_gamma   90.00
#
_symmetry.space_group_name_H-M   'P 1'
#
loop_
_entity.id
_entity.type
_entity.pdbx_description
1 polymer ?
#
loop_
_entity_poly.entity_id
_entity_poly.type
_entity_poly.pdbx_seq_one_letter_code
_entity_poly.pdbx_strand_id
1 'polypeptide(L)'
;ELHLMTFESFLQEEILPMVLAQNLTLSFSSESSIKDELNRESTADAITIVISYIVMFAYISFTLGDRPSRLWALFVSSKVLLGLSGVVLVMLSVLGSMGFFSAVGVKSTLIIMEVIPFLVLAVGVDNMCILVHAVKRQPDGIVLEERISNALVEVGPSITLASLAEVLAFSVSAINPMPATRAFSMFAAMAVLLDFVLQVTAFVALIVYDFRRAEDGRIDCVPCARLKSSTVAGDNGGHQRLHFVARYMKDVHGPILGYRPVKFIVIAVFVGLAFASIAMSTRLQPGLEQKIVLPRDSYLQGYFDDLEKYMKVGPPLYFVVKNFNYSSASENTNQICSINQCNSNSLLNEIARQSLSPETSYIAKPAASWLDDFLIWMSPEAFGCCRKFVNGNYCPPDDQPPCCQLDQDSGSCSSNGACNNCTTV
;
A
#
# COMPACT_ATOMS: atom_id res chain seq x y z
N GLU A 1 25.90 -28.36 -0.45
CA GLU A 1 24.71 -27.57 -0.07
C GLU A 1 24.08 -27.08 -1.36
N LEU A 2 23.01 -27.74 -1.80
CA LEU A 2 22.23 -27.31 -2.95
C LEU A 2 21.45 -26.07 -2.47
N HIS A 3 21.82 -24.88 -2.93
CA HIS A 3 20.90 -23.75 -2.89
C HIS A 3 19.60 -24.25 -3.52
N LEU A 4 18.51 -24.32 -2.76
CA LEU A 4 17.19 -24.49 -3.36
C LEU A 4 17.01 -23.26 -4.27
N MET A 5 17.35 -23.40 -5.55
CA MET A 5 16.93 -22.42 -6.54
C MET A 5 15.43 -22.35 -6.45
N THR A 6 14.92 -21.16 -6.18
CA THR A 6 13.52 -20.86 -6.41
C THR A 6 13.19 -21.23 -7.85
N PHE A 7 11.99 -21.77 -8.07
CA PHE A 7 11.52 -22.15 -9.41
C PHE A 7 11.74 -21.03 -10.45
N GLU A 8 11.62 -19.78 -10.02
CA GLU A 8 11.85 -18.58 -10.83
C GLU A 8 13.32 -18.39 -11.24
N SER A 9 14.27 -18.56 -10.32
CA SER A 9 15.70 -18.41 -10.62
C SER A 9 16.16 -19.50 -11.59
N PHE A 10 15.64 -20.73 -11.45
CA PHE A 10 15.89 -21.81 -12.40
C PHE A 10 15.37 -21.49 -13.81
N LEU A 11 14.17 -20.91 -13.91
CA LEU A 11 13.61 -20.49 -15.19
C LEU A 11 14.42 -19.37 -15.85
N GLN A 12 14.84 -18.37 -15.06
CA GLN A 12 15.59 -17.22 -15.56
C GLN A 12 17.03 -17.57 -15.94
N GLU A 13 17.75 -18.31 -15.09
CA GLU A 13 19.18 -18.54 -15.26
C GLU A 13 19.47 -19.71 -16.21
N GLU A 14 18.60 -20.72 -16.25
CA GLU A 14 18.87 -21.96 -16.99
C GLU A 14 17.99 -22.09 -18.24
N ILE A 15 16.66 -21.94 -18.10
CA ILE A 15 15.74 -22.19 -19.22
C ILE A 15 15.72 -21.04 -20.22
N LEU A 16 15.65 -19.79 -19.76
CA LEU A 16 15.59 -18.62 -20.64
C LEU A 16 16.74 -18.57 -21.67
N PRO A 17 18.03 -18.76 -21.31
CA PRO A 17 19.10 -18.76 -22.31
C PRO A 17 19.02 -19.95 -23.28
N MET A 18 18.58 -21.14 -22.82
CA MET A 18 18.39 -22.31 -23.69
C MET A 18 17.31 -22.06 -24.75
N VAL A 19 16.21 -21.38 -24.37
CA VAL A 19 15.11 -21.04 -25.27
C VAL A 19 15.55 -19.96 -26.27
N LEU A 20 16.25 -18.92 -25.80
CA LEU A 20 16.76 -17.85 -26.65
C LEU A 20 17.78 -18.38 -27.68
N ALA A 21 18.59 -19.40 -27.33
CA ALA A 21 19.50 -20.06 -28.26
C ALA A 21 18.78 -20.75 -29.44
N GLN A 22 17.48 -21.05 -29.29
CA GLN A 22 16.64 -21.66 -30.32
C GLN A 22 15.75 -20.64 -31.06
N ASN A 23 15.98 -19.33 -30.89
CA ASN A 23 15.14 -18.25 -31.42
C ASN A 23 13.67 -18.32 -30.97
N LEU A 24 13.42 -18.85 -29.77
CA LEU A 24 12.10 -18.88 -29.16
C LEU A 24 12.03 -17.81 -28.05
N THR A 25 10.83 -17.33 -27.77
CA THR A 25 10.56 -16.39 -26.66
C THR A 25 9.71 -17.11 -25.61
N LEU A 26 10.15 -17.06 -24.35
CA LEU A 26 9.44 -17.66 -23.22
C LEU A 26 8.97 -16.56 -22.26
N SER A 27 7.67 -16.56 -22.00
CA SER A 27 7.04 -15.75 -20.96
C SER A 27 6.50 -16.67 -19.88
N PHE A 28 6.78 -16.34 -18.62
CA PHE A 28 6.42 -17.17 -17.48
C PHE A 28 6.02 -16.30 -16.28
N SER A 29 5.26 -16.88 -15.37
CA SER A 29 4.85 -16.27 -14.11
C SER A 29 4.62 -17.38 -13.09
N SER A 30 4.87 -17.07 -11.83
CA SER A 30 4.57 -17.89 -10.67
C SER A 30 3.63 -17.12 -9.72
N GLU A 31 2.96 -17.82 -8.80
CA GLU A 31 2.09 -17.18 -7.81
C GLU A 31 2.85 -16.21 -6.90
N SER A 32 4.14 -16.47 -6.61
CA SER A 32 4.98 -15.57 -5.81
C SER A 32 5.58 -14.42 -6.62
N SER A 33 5.71 -14.56 -7.94
CA SER A 33 6.43 -13.61 -8.80
C SER A 33 5.97 -12.16 -8.64
N ILE A 34 4.65 -11.94 -8.59
CA ILE A 34 4.08 -10.59 -8.43
C ILE A 34 4.49 -9.99 -7.08
N LYS A 35 4.47 -10.80 -6.03
CA LYS A 35 4.81 -10.36 -4.67
C LYS A 35 6.30 -10.08 -4.55
N ASP A 36 7.13 -10.94 -5.13
CA ASP A 36 8.59 -10.82 -5.06
C ASP A 36 9.08 -9.63 -5.87
N GLU A 37 8.52 -9.40 -7.05
CA GLU A 37 8.86 -8.25 -7.88
C GLU A 37 8.38 -6.92 -7.25
N LEU A 38 7.21 -6.92 -6.61
CA LEU A 38 6.74 -5.75 -5.87
C LEU A 38 7.65 -5.43 -4.66
N ASN A 39 8.15 -6.45 -3.97
CA ASN A 39 9.12 -6.27 -2.89
C ASN A 39 10.46 -5.75 -3.44
N ARG A 40 10.89 -6.22 -4.62
CA ARG A 40 12.12 -5.77 -5.27
C ARG A 40 12.09 -4.26 -5.54
N GLU A 41 11.03 -3.74 -6.14
CA GLU A 41 10.91 -2.29 -6.39
C GLU A 41 10.94 -1.49 -5.12
N SER A 42 10.19 -1.91 -4.11
CA SER A 42 10.19 -1.19 -2.83
C SER A 42 11.58 -1.12 -2.20
N THR A 43 12.36 -2.20 -2.27
CA THR A 43 13.75 -2.17 -1.76
C THR A 43 14.67 -1.29 -2.59
N ALA A 44 14.43 -1.16 -3.90
CA ALA A 44 15.19 -0.28 -4.77
C ALA A 44 14.93 1.20 -4.45
N ASP A 45 13.68 1.55 -4.14
CA ASP A 45 13.29 2.93 -3.80
C ASP A 45 13.80 3.40 -2.43
N ALA A 46 14.18 2.47 -1.54
CA ALA A 46 14.68 2.78 -0.20
C ALA A 46 15.87 3.77 -0.19
N ILE A 47 16.80 3.64 -1.15
CA ILE A 47 17.97 4.54 -1.25
C ILE A 47 17.52 5.96 -1.63
N THR A 48 16.62 6.06 -2.62
CA THR A 48 16.07 7.33 -3.09
C THR A 48 15.33 8.06 -1.96
N ILE A 49 14.61 7.31 -1.14
CA ILE A 49 13.92 7.81 0.06
C ILE A 49 14.92 8.34 1.10
N VAL A 50 16.01 7.62 1.38
CA VAL A 50 17.03 8.11 2.32
C VAL A 50 17.65 9.42 1.82
N ILE A 51 17.93 9.52 0.52
CA ILE A 51 18.44 10.76 -0.08
C ILE A 51 17.44 11.90 0.08
N SER A 52 16.14 11.66 -0.14
CA SER A 52 15.10 12.69 0.01
C SER A 52 14.99 13.19 1.45
N TYR A 53 15.11 12.30 2.45
CA TYR A 53 15.15 12.70 3.87
C TYR A 53 16.39 13.54 4.20
N ILE A 54 17.57 13.21 3.67
CA ILE A 54 18.79 14.01 3.88
C ILE A 54 18.63 15.41 3.29
N VAL A 55 18.08 15.52 2.08
CA VAL A 55 17.84 16.82 1.42
C VAL A 55 16.82 17.65 2.20
N MET A 56 15.74 17.04 2.66
CA MET A 56 14.74 17.72 3.49
C MET A 56 15.33 18.18 4.83
N PHE A 57 16.14 17.36 5.48
CA PHE A 57 16.86 17.75 6.70
C PHE A 57 17.80 18.94 6.46
N ALA A 58 18.54 18.93 5.35
CA ALA A 58 19.40 20.06 4.97
C ALA A 58 18.58 21.34 4.74
N TYR A 59 17.41 21.22 4.10
CA TYR A 59 16.49 22.33 3.89
C TYR A 59 15.97 22.92 5.20
N ILE A 60 15.53 22.09 6.15
CA ILE A 60 15.04 22.54 7.47
C ILE A 60 16.15 23.24 8.24
N SER A 61 17.34 22.63 8.28
CA SER A 61 18.51 23.19 8.97
C SER A 61 18.90 24.56 8.42
N PHE A 62 18.78 24.74 7.10
CA PHE A 62 19.09 25.98 6.41
C PHE A 62 18.01 27.05 6.53
N THR A 63 16.73 26.68 6.54
CA THR A 63 15.61 27.63 6.66
C THR A 63 15.46 28.17 8.08
N LEU A 64 15.74 27.37 9.10
CA LEU A 64 15.71 27.78 10.50
C LEU A 64 16.95 28.61 10.90
N GLY A 65 18.09 28.40 10.24
CA GLY A 65 19.34 29.12 10.48
C GLY A 65 19.28 30.57 10.02
N ASP A 66 19.70 31.50 10.88
CA ASP A 66 19.86 32.90 10.47
C ASP A 66 21.14 33.06 9.64
N ARG A 67 21.14 34.00 8.69
CA ARG A 67 22.34 34.39 7.91
C ARG A 67 22.98 35.66 8.46
N PRO A 68 23.86 35.57 9.48
CA PRO A 68 24.70 36.70 9.84
C PRO A 68 25.74 37.00 8.75
N SER A 69 26.18 38.26 8.73
CA SER A 69 27.17 38.81 7.79
C SER A 69 28.59 38.26 7.97
N ARG A 70 28.85 37.46 9.02
CA ARG A 70 30.19 36.97 9.38
C ARG A 70 30.20 35.45 9.51
N LEU A 71 31.15 34.78 8.83
CA LEU A 71 31.26 33.31 8.78
C LEU A 71 31.37 32.62 10.15
N TRP A 72 31.97 33.29 11.14
CA TRP A 72 32.12 32.75 12.51
C TRP A 72 30.86 32.89 13.37
N ALA A 73 30.00 33.87 13.06
CA ALA A 73 28.70 34.00 13.71
C ALA A 73 27.69 32.99 13.15
N LEU A 74 27.91 32.45 11.93
CA LEU A 74 27.08 31.38 11.38
C LEU A 74 27.13 30.10 12.23
N PHE A 75 28.28 29.76 12.83
CA PHE A 75 28.42 28.54 13.65
C PHE A 75 27.74 28.63 15.03
N VAL A 76 27.48 29.85 15.52
CA VAL A 76 26.74 30.09 16.78
C VAL A 76 25.25 30.33 16.49
N SER A 77 24.92 30.87 15.31
CA SER A 77 23.56 31.22 14.90
C SER A 77 22.87 30.15 14.03
N SER A 78 23.58 29.09 13.65
CA SER A 78 22.95 27.95 12.99
C SER A 78 22.00 27.28 13.97
N LYS A 79 20.91 26.72 13.45
CA LYS A 79 19.89 25.99 14.21
C LYS A 79 19.85 24.53 13.78
N VAL A 80 21.01 23.99 13.45
CA VAL A 80 21.20 22.62 12.96
C VAL A 80 20.84 21.63 14.06
N LEU A 81 21.23 21.89 15.31
CA LEU A 81 20.87 21.01 16.43
C LEU A 81 19.36 20.99 16.68
N LEU A 82 18.72 22.17 16.60
CA LEU A 82 17.27 22.29 16.74
C LEU A 82 16.54 21.56 15.61
N GLY A 83 16.97 21.75 14.36
CA GLY A 83 16.42 21.03 13.20
C GLY A 83 16.61 19.51 13.30
N LEU A 84 17.79 19.05 13.74
CA LEU A 84 18.07 17.61 13.94
C LEU A 84 17.18 17.03 15.03
N SER A 85 17.04 17.74 16.14
CA SER A 85 16.17 17.32 17.23
C SER A 85 14.69 17.27 16.80
N GLY A 86 14.25 18.19 15.93
CA GLY A 86 12.91 18.16 15.34
C GLY A 86 12.66 16.91 14.51
N VAL A 87 13.59 16.57 13.59
CA VAL A 87 13.48 15.34 12.79
C VAL A 87 13.49 14.09 13.67
N VAL A 88 14.32 14.06 14.72
CA VAL A 88 14.34 12.95 15.68
C VAL A 88 13.00 12.82 16.41
N LEU A 89 12.38 13.93 16.83
CA LEU A 89 11.06 13.90 17.47
C LEU A 89 9.97 13.37 16.55
N VAL A 90 9.97 13.77 15.26
CA VAL A 90 9.06 13.20 14.26
C VAL A 90 9.29 11.71 14.08
N MET A 91 10.54 11.25 13.99
CA MET A 91 10.82 9.82 13.88
C MET A 91 10.36 9.05 15.13
N LEU A 92 10.49 9.65 16.31
CA LEU A 92 9.99 9.07 17.55
C LEU A 92 8.46 8.96 17.58
N SER A 93 7.71 9.93 17.01
CA SER A 93 6.24 9.83 16.94
C SER A 93 5.79 8.71 16.00
N VAL A 94 6.45 8.55 14.87
CA VAL A 94 6.18 7.48 13.89
C VAL A 94 6.50 6.11 14.50
N LEU A 95 7.69 5.96 15.10
CA LEU A 95 8.07 4.72 15.79
C LEU A 95 7.16 4.43 17.00
N GLY A 96 6.72 5.46 17.72
CA GLY A 96 5.78 5.33 18.82
C GLY A 96 4.41 4.82 18.37
N SER A 97 3.88 5.35 17.26
CA SER A 97 2.64 4.86 16.63
C SER A 97 2.78 3.41 16.19
N MET A 98 3.89 3.08 15.52
CA MET A 98 4.18 1.70 15.09
C MET A 98 4.32 0.74 16.27
N GLY A 99 5.01 1.15 17.33
CA GLY A 99 5.15 0.36 18.56
C GLY A 99 3.82 0.11 19.25
N PHE A 100 2.95 1.13 19.33
CA PHE A 100 1.62 0.99 19.91
C PHE A 100 0.76 -0.02 19.15
N PHE A 101 0.66 0.11 17.82
CA PHE A 101 -0.15 -0.81 17.02
C PHE A 101 0.45 -2.20 16.88
N SER A 102 1.78 -2.31 16.92
CA SER A 102 2.48 -3.61 17.02
C SER A 102 2.11 -4.33 18.32
N ALA A 103 2.05 -3.62 19.46
CA ALA A 103 1.62 -4.19 20.74
C ALA A 103 0.13 -4.64 20.73
N VAL A 104 -0.72 -3.96 19.97
CA VAL A 104 -2.14 -4.35 19.76
C VAL A 104 -2.28 -5.53 18.77
N GLY A 105 -1.22 -5.89 18.04
CA GLY A 105 -1.21 -7.01 17.09
C GLY A 105 -1.66 -6.65 15.67
N VAL A 106 -1.66 -5.36 15.32
CA VAL A 106 -1.97 -4.92 13.94
C VAL A 106 -0.72 -5.09 13.06
N LYS A 107 -0.86 -5.81 11.94
CA LYS A 107 0.24 -6.04 11.00
C LYS A 107 0.68 -4.71 10.35
N SER A 108 1.94 -4.36 10.49
CA SER A 108 2.55 -3.26 9.74
C SER A 108 2.81 -3.71 8.29
N THR A 109 2.44 -2.86 7.33
CA THR A 109 2.71 -3.09 5.90
C THR A 109 3.87 -2.22 5.45
N LEU A 110 4.52 -2.62 4.37
CA LEU A 110 5.68 -1.90 3.85
C LEU A 110 5.33 -0.48 3.36
N ILE A 111 4.13 -0.29 2.78
CA ILE A 111 3.60 1.02 2.38
C ILE A 111 3.50 1.98 3.59
N ILE A 112 3.13 1.47 4.76
CA ILE A 112 3.01 2.26 6.00
C ILE A 112 4.38 2.76 6.46
N MET A 113 5.41 1.90 6.41
CA MET A 113 6.78 2.26 6.77
C MET A 113 7.37 3.35 5.86
N GLU A 114 6.91 3.42 4.63
CA GLU A 114 7.41 4.35 3.62
C GLU A 114 6.70 5.71 3.65
N VAL A 115 5.37 5.70 3.60
CA VAL A 115 4.56 6.92 3.38
C VAL A 115 4.34 7.73 4.66
N ILE A 116 4.13 7.05 5.80
CA ILE A 116 3.79 7.75 7.06
C ILE A 116 4.92 8.66 7.55
N PRO A 117 6.21 8.25 7.59
CA PRO A 117 7.23 9.16 8.05
C PRO A 117 7.38 10.40 7.17
N PHE A 118 7.11 10.30 5.86
CA PHE A 118 7.11 11.46 4.98
C PHE A 118 5.94 12.42 5.29
N LEU A 119 4.74 11.86 5.47
CA LEU A 119 3.53 12.61 5.81
C LEU A 119 3.69 13.35 7.14
N VAL A 120 4.10 12.66 8.20
CA VAL A 120 4.25 13.24 9.53
C VAL A 120 5.40 14.24 9.56
N LEU A 121 6.48 14.00 8.80
CA LEU A 121 7.57 14.97 8.70
C LEU A 121 7.13 16.25 7.98
N ALA A 122 6.31 16.16 6.93
CA ALA A 122 5.78 17.34 6.25
C ALA A 122 4.92 18.20 7.19
N VAL A 123 4.00 17.57 7.93
CA VAL A 123 3.16 18.26 8.93
C VAL A 123 4.03 18.83 10.06
N GLY A 124 4.93 18.02 10.62
CA GLY A 124 5.68 18.41 11.79
C GLY A 124 6.68 19.52 11.52
N VAL A 125 7.32 19.52 10.35
CA VAL A 125 8.23 20.59 9.93
C VAL A 125 7.49 21.92 9.79
N ASP A 126 6.26 21.94 9.28
CA ASP A 126 5.46 23.15 9.16
C ASP A 126 5.20 23.75 10.56
N ASN A 127 4.67 22.94 11.48
CA ASN A 127 4.42 23.36 12.86
C ASN A 127 5.70 23.85 13.57
N MET A 128 6.81 23.14 13.42
CA MET A 128 8.11 23.51 13.99
C MET A 128 8.62 24.84 13.44
N CYS A 129 8.51 25.05 12.12
CA CYS A 129 8.92 26.28 11.46
C CYS A 129 8.08 27.47 11.95
N ILE A 130 6.75 27.33 11.99
CA ILE A 130 5.86 28.39 12.45
C ILE A 130 6.18 28.76 13.90
N LEU A 131 6.38 27.77 14.79
CA LEU A 131 6.69 28.01 16.20
C LEU A 131 8.02 28.76 16.38
N VAL A 132 9.10 28.31 15.74
CA VAL A 132 10.41 28.99 15.82
C VAL A 132 10.32 30.40 15.26
N HIS A 133 9.59 30.59 14.15
CA HIS A 133 9.45 31.89 13.52
C HIS A 133 8.61 32.86 14.36
N ALA A 134 7.61 32.36 15.10
CA ALA A 134 6.83 33.15 16.06
C ALA A 134 7.69 33.60 17.24
N VAL A 135 8.51 32.70 17.80
CA VAL A 135 9.43 33.06 18.90
C VAL A 135 10.43 34.12 18.44
N LYS A 136 11.02 33.97 17.24
CA LYS A 136 11.93 34.98 16.67
C LYS A 136 11.25 36.34 16.47
N ARG A 137 9.96 36.37 16.12
CA ARG A 137 9.22 37.62 15.86
C ARG A 137 8.93 38.44 17.12
N GLN A 138 8.93 37.83 18.29
CA GLN A 138 8.74 38.53 19.56
C GLN A 138 9.89 39.50 19.85
N PRO A 139 9.65 40.65 20.52
CA PRO A 139 10.65 41.68 20.75
C PRO A 139 11.82 41.21 21.64
N ASP A 140 13.02 41.67 21.33
CA ASP A 140 14.23 41.42 22.13
C ASP A 140 14.24 42.38 23.35
N GLY A 141 14.05 41.85 24.56
CA GLY A 141 14.01 42.65 25.79
C GLY A 141 13.13 42.10 26.92
N ILE A 142 12.27 41.13 26.60
CA ILE A 142 11.48 40.36 27.57
C ILE A 142 12.21 39.08 28.01
N VAL A 143 11.89 38.56 29.19
CA VAL A 143 12.45 37.31 29.71
C VAL A 143 12.13 36.17 28.73
N LEU A 144 13.08 35.25 28.49
CA LEU A 144 12.95 34.18 27.50
C LEU A 144 11.67 33.34 27.68
N GLU A 145 11.29 33.06 28.93
CA GLU A 145 10.08 32.28 29.25
C GLU A 145 8.80 33.03 28.85
N GLU A 146 8.76 34.35 29.05
CA GLU A 146 7.65 35.20 28.63
C GLU A 146 7.60 35.35 27.11
N ARG A 147 8.77 35.41 26.44
CA ARG A 147 8.87 35.43 24.97
C ARG A 147 8.24 34.18 24.34
N ILE A 148 8.56 33.01 24.88
CA ILE A 148 8.05 31.73 24.38
C ILE A 148 6.57 31.57 24.73
N SER A 149 6.15 32.00 25.91
CA SER A 149 4.73 32.02 26.30
C SER A 149 3.89 32.87 25.35
N ASN A 150 4.31 34.11 25.05
CA ASN A 150 3.59 35.00 24.14
C ASN A 150 3.53 34.43 22.72
N ALA A 151 4.62 33.85 22.23
CA ALA A 151 4.66 33.16 20.94
C ALA A 151 3.70 31.95 20.89
N LEU A 152 3.65 31.16 21.97
CA LEU A 152 2.77 29.99 22.07
C LEU A 152 1.28 30.40 22.16
N VAL A 153 0.96 31.52 22.81
CA VAL A 153 -0.40 32.08 22.83
C VAL A 153 -0.84 32.57 21.45
N GLU A 154 0.07 33.16 20.66
CA GLU A 154 -0.22 33.65 19.32
C GLU A 154 -0.46 32.51 18.31
N VAL A 155 0.37 31.47 18.33
CA VAL A 155 0.38 30.42 17.30
C VAL A 155 -0.19 29.09 17.75
N GLY A 156 -0.11 28.76 19.04
CA GLY A 156 -0.52 27.48 19.60
C GLY A 156 -1.94 27.06 19.24
N PRO A 157 -2.97 27.93 19.34
CA PRO A 157 -4.33 27.59 18.93
C PRO A 157 -4.43 27.14 17.47
N SER A 158 -3.70 27.78 16.56
CA SER A 158 -3.70 27.43 15.14
C SER A 158 -3.08 26.04 14.92
N ILE A 159 -1.95 25.74 15.56
CA ILE A 159 -1.30 24.42 15.48
C ILE A 159 -2.22 23.34 16.05
N THR A 160 -2.81 23.58 17.22
CA THR A 160 -3.71 22.61 17.87
C THR A 160 -4.94 22.29 17.00
N LEU A 161 -5.52 23.30 16.34
CA LEU A 161 -6.68 23.13 15.47
C LEU A 161 -6.31 22.35 14.21
N ALA A 162 -5.17 22.66 13.59
CA ALA A 162 -4.69 21.95 12.41
C ALA A 162 -4.43 20.47 12.71
N SER A 163 -3.63 20.16 13.75
CA SER A 163 -3.33 18.78 14.14
C SER A 163 -4.57 18.01 14.56
N LEU A 164 -5.51 18.63 15.29
CA LEU A 164 -6.77 17.97 15.64
C LEU A 164 -7.62 17.65 14.41
N ALA A 165 -7.70 18.56 13.44
CA ALA A 165 -8.43 18.33 12.19
C ALA A 165 -7.82 17.16 11.39
N GLU A 166 -6.50 17.08 11.32
CA GLU A 166 -5.79 15.97 10.67
C GLU A 166 -6.03 14.63 11.36
N VAL A 167 -5.90 14.58 12.69
CA VAL A 167 -6.18 13.37 13.48
C VAL A 167 -7.62 12.90 13.26
N LEU A 168 -8.59 13.81 13.27
CA LEU A 168 -9.98 13.48 13.01
C LEU A 168 -10.21 13.00 11.56
N ALA A 169 -9.60 13.65 10.57
CA ALA A 169 -9.71 13.25 9.17
C ALA A 169 -9.15 11.84 8.93
N PHE A 170 -7.97 11.53 9.48
CA PHE A 170 -7.42 10.18 9.42
C PHE A 170 -8.26 9.18 10.23
N SER A 171 -8.79 9.57 11.39
CA SER A 171 -9.67 8.70 12.18
C SER A 171 -10.97 8.34 11.44
N VAL A 172 -11.59 9.29 10.74
CA VAL A 172 -12.76 9.01 9.89
C VAL A 172 -12.39 8.09 8.73
N SER A 173 -11.20 8.27 8.14
CA SER A 173 -10.69 7.43 7.05
C SER A 173 -10.47 5.96 7.46
N ALA A 174 -10.31 5.68 8.76
CA ALA A 174 -10.18 4.33 9.29
C ALA A 174 -11.49 3.51 9.29
N ILE A 175 -12.63 4.12 8.95
CA ILE A 175 -13.93 3.43 8.83
C ILE A 175 -14.03 2.66 7.51
N ASN A 176 -13.16 2.93 6.53
CA ASN A 176 -13.20 2.31 5.21
C ASN A 176 -13.02 0.77 5.28
N PRO A 177 -13.73 0.01 4.42
CA PRO A 177 -13.68 -1.45 4.42
C PRO A 177 -12.37 -2.02 3.85
N MET A 178 -11.62 -1.24 3.09
CA MET A 178 -10.33 -1.64 2.51
C MET A 178 -9.27 -1.77 3.62
N PRO A 179 -8.73 -2.97 3.91
CA PRO A 179 -7.82 -3.18 5.04
C PRO A 179 -6.54 -2.36 4.98
N ALA A 180 -5.99 -2.16 3.78
CA ALA A 180 -4.76 -1.40 3.59
C ALA A 180 -4.91 0.08 3.97
N THR A 181 -5.99 0.73 3.51
CA THR A 181 -6.26 2.14 3.83
C THR A 181 -6.68 2.28 5.30
N ARG A 182 -7.48 1.34 5.81
CA ARG A 182 -7.87 1.29 7.22
C ARG A 182 -6.67 1.24 8.16
N ALA A 183 -5.73 0.33 7.92
CA ALA A 183 -4.51 0.25 8.70
C ALA A 183 -3.72 1.55 8.57
N PHE A 184 -3.40 1.99 7.35
CA PHE A 184 -2.68 3.24 7.10
C PHE A 184 -3.25 4.43 7.87
N SER A 185 -4.57 4.63 7.81
CA SER A 185 -5.25 5.72 8.51
C SER A 185 -5.16 5.62 10.04
N MET A 186 -5.22 4.42 10.62
CA MET A 186 -5.03 4.24 12.07
C MET A 186 -3.60 4.63 12.51
N PHE A 187 -2.58 4.13 11.80
CA PHE A 187 -1.18 4.46 12.11
C PHE A 187 -0.90 5.96 11.92
N ALA A 188 -1.44 6.58 10.86
CA ALA A 188 -1.28 7.99 10.58
C ALA A 188 -1.94 8.87 11.65
N ALA A 189 -3.18 8.56 12.05
CA ALA A 189 -3.90 9.31 13.09
C ALA A 189 -3.13 9.31 14.43
N MET A 190 -2.62 8.15 14.85
CA MET A 190 -1.82 8.05 16.08
C MET A 190 -0.46 8.73 15.93
N ALA A 191 0.20 8.63 14.77
CA ALA A 191 1.50 9.27 14.56
C ALA A 191 1.39 10.79 14.60
N VAL A 192 0.38 11.39 13.94
CA VAL A 192 0.13 12.84 13.98
C VAL A 192 -0.28 13.29 15.39
N LEU A 193 -1.07 12.49 16.11
CA LEU A 193 -1.42 12.79 17.50
C LEU A 193 -0.18 12.82 18.42
N LEU A 194 0.67 11.80 18.32
CA LEU A 194 1.93 11.74 19.08
C LEU A 194 2.90 12.85 18.67
N ASP A 195 2.96 13.18 17.39
CA ASP A 195 3.76 14.28 16.86
C ASP A 195 3.32 15.62 17.45
N PHE A 196 2.02 15.90 17.46
CA PHE A 196 1.46 17.08 18.13
C PHE A 196 1.83 17.15 19.61
N VAL A 197 1.68 16.05 20.36
CA VAL A 197 2.03 16.01 21.79
C VAL A 197 3.52 16.28 21.99
N LEU A 198 4.40 15.66 21.20
CA LEU A 198 5.85 15.87 21.26
C LEU A 198 6.26 17.29 20.85
N GLN A 199 5.55 17.90 19.90
CA GLN A 199 5.81 19.28 19.49
C GLN A 199 5.47 20.29 20.57
N VAL A 200 4.27 20.21 21.16
CA VAL A 200 3.84 21.16 22.18
C VAL A 200 4.63 21.00 23.49
N THR A 201 5.18 19.81 23.76
CA THR A 201 5.94 19.53 24.99
C THR A 201 7.46 19.56 24.77
N ALA A 202 8.00 18.53 24.13
CA ALA A 202 9.44 18.32 24.00
C ALA A 202 10.09 19.36 23.08
N PHE A 203 9.46 19.69 21.95
CA PHE A 203 10.05 20.66 21.02
C PHE A 203 10.03 22.09 21.58
N VAL A 204 8.96 22.51 22.25
CA VAL A 204 8.94 23.79 22.99
C VAL A 204 10.08 23.84 24.03
N ALA A 205 10.30 22.76 24.78
CA ALA A 205 11.42 22.68 25.74
C ALA A 205 12.78 22.78 25.04
N LEU A 206 12.97 22.12 23.90
CA LEU A 206 14.19 22.20 23.10
C LEU A 206 14.44 23.62 22.57
N ILE A 207 13.40 24.34 22.18
CA ILE A 207 13.50 25.76 21.82
C ILE A 207 14.03 26.57 23.01
N VAL A 208 13.49 26.38 24.22
CA VAL A 208 13.99 27.07 25.43
C VAL A 208 15.49 26.80 25.62
N TYR A 209 15.91 25.53 25.51
CA TYR A 209 17.31 25.16 25.65
C TYR A 209 18.20 25.77 24.56
N ASP A 210 17.72 25.80 23.31
CA ASP A 210 18.45 26.38 22.19
C ASP A 210 18.65 27.89 22.36
N PHE A 211 17.63 28.62 22.78
CA PHE A 211 17.75 30.06 23.05
C PHE A 211 18.63 30.37 24.27
N ARG A 212 18.52 29.63 25.38
CA ARG A 212 19.45 29.76 26.52
C ARG A 212 20.90 29.51 26.11
N ARG A 213 21.11 28.55 25.22
CA ARG A 213 22.43 28.20 24.67
C ARG A 213 22.97 29.28 23.74
N ALA A 214 22.11 29.92 22.95
CA ALA A 214 22.46 31.06 22.10
C ALA A 214 22.85 32.30 22.94
N GLU A 215 22.14 32.60 24.02
CA GLU A 215 22.49 33.66 24.98
C GLU A 215 23.86 33.42 25.64
N ASP A 216 24.19 32.17 25.93
CA ASP A 216 25.47 31.73 26.49
C ASP A 216 26.65 31.76 25.49
N GLY A 217 26.42 32.05 24.21
CA GLY A 217 27.46 32.15 23.17
C GLY A 217 28.19 30.83 22.85
N ARG A 218 27.51 29.68 22.98
CA ARG A 218 28.08 28.34 22.67
C ARG A 218 27.81 27.93 21.22
N ILE A 219 28.76 27.23 20.60
CA ILE A 219 28.68 26.78 19.20
C ILE A 219 27.59 25.72 19.01
N ASP A 220 26.82 25.76 17.90
CA ASP A 220 25.62 24.94 17.65
C ASP A 220 25.86 23.41 17.51
N CYS A 221 26.95 23.00 16.86
CA CYS A 221 27.27 21.58 16.68
C CYS A 221 28.06 20.97 17.85
N VAL A 222 28.71 21.80 18.69
CA VAL A 222 29.54 21.36 19.82
C VAL A 222 29.19 22.19 21.05
N PRO A 223 28.18 21.79 21.85
CA PRO A 223 27.69 22.56 23.01
C PRO A 223 28.75 22.81 24.09
N CYS A 224 29.86 22.07 24.07
CA CYS A 224 30.95 22.13 25.04
C CYS A 224 31.95 23.28 24.78
N ALA A 225 31.93 23.92 23.61
CA ALA A 225 32.87 24.98 23.25
C ALA A 225 32.19 26.37 23.31
N ARG A 226 32.74 27.27 24.16
CA ARG A 226 32.34 28.69 24.24
C ARG A 226 33.22 29.55 23.34
N LEU A 227 32.62 30.49 22.60
CA LEU A 227 33.38 31.56 21.97
C LEU A 227 33.69 32.66 23.01
N LYS A 228 34.94 33.14 23.06
CA LYS A 228 35.30 34.29 23.93
C LYS A 228 34.59 35.55 23.45
N SER A 229 33.88 36.19 24.38
CA SER A 229 32.93 37.30 24.21
C SER A 229 33.46 38.61 23.58
N SER A 230 34.76 38.75 23.31
CA SER A 230 35.37 40.04 22.94
C SER A 230 35.10 40.54 21.50
N THR A 231 34.21 39.91 20.72
CA THR A 231 33.87 40.34 19.34
C THR A 231 32.39 40.52 19.04
N VAL A 232 31.53 40.42 20.07
CA VAL A 232 30.05 40.51 19.91
C VAL A 232 29.47 41.83 20.46
N ALA A 233 30.25 42.62 21.22
CA ALA A 233 29.84 43.95 21.65
C ALA A 233 30.02 44.96 20.51
N GLY A 234 29.05 45.02 19.59
CA GLY A 234 29.06 46.00 18.52
C GLY A 234 28.02 45.76 17.44
N ASP A 235 26.74 45.67 17.81
CA ASP A 235 25.67 46.10 16.91
C ASP A 235 24.43 46.56 17.70
N ASN A 236 24.54 47.73 18.34
CA ASN A 236 23.36 48.50 18.75
C ASN A 236 22.76 49.10 17.48
N GLY A 237 21.82 48.36 16.88
CA GLY A 237 21.20 48.75 15.62
C GLY A 237 20.08 47.80 15.22
N GLY A 238 19.11 47.61 16.12
CA GLY A 238 17.92 46.77 15.92
C GLY A 238 17.13 47.16 14.67
N HIS A 239 17.47 46.53 13.55
CA HIS A 239 16.56 46.24 12.47
C HIS A 239 16.68 44.76 12.22
N GLN A 240 15.83 44.01 12.93
CA GLN A 240 15.52 42.61 12.62
C GLN A 240 15.20 42.57 11.12
N ARG A 241 16.18 42.18 10.29
CA ARG A 241 16.01 42.16 8.84
C ARG A 241 14.90 41.18 8.56
N LEU A 242 13.71 41.71 8.23
CA LEU A 242 12.61 40.93 7.70
C LEU A 242 13.20 40.03 6.61
N HIS A 243 13.05 38.71 6.78
CA HIS A 243 13.56 37.70 5.86
C HIS A 243 13.23 38.11 4.42
N PHE A 244 14.13 37.87 3.46
CA PHE A 244 13.93 38.26 2.04
C PHE A 244 12.53 37.87 1.53
N VAL A 245 12.04 36.69 1.93
CA VAL A 245 10.70 36.18 1.63
C VAL A 245 9.60 37.06 2.22
N ALA A 246 9.69 37.43 3.51
CA ALA A 246 8.71 38.28 4.16
C ALA A 246 8.66 39.68 3.53
N ARG A 247 9.81 40.21 3.10
CA ARG A 247 9.88 41.48 2.35
C ARG A 247 9.21 41.36 0.98
N TYR A 248 9.50 40.30 0.23
CA TYR A 248 8.84 40.03 -1.05
C TYR A 248 7.32 39.89 -0.91
N MET A 249 6.84 39.13 0.09
CA MET A 249 5.41 38.94 0.35
C MET A 249 4.70 40.27 0.67
N LYS A 250 5.33 41.10 1.50
CA LYS A 250 4.76 42.38 1.94
C LYS A 250 4.83 43.46 0.85
N ASP A 251 5.97 43.60 0.20
CA ASP A 251 6.26 44.77 -0.66
C ASP A 251 5.90 44.53 -2.13
N VAL A 252 5.88 43.26 -2.58
CA VAL A 252 5.60 42.91 -3.98
C VAL A 252 4.31 42.11 -4.09
N HIS A 253 4.21 40.97 -3.41
CA HIS A 253 3.13 40.03 -3.68
C HIS A 253 1.75 40.53 -3.18
N GLY A 254 1.70 41.07 -1.96
CA GLY A 254 0.49 41.62 -1.35
C GLY A 254 -0.14 42.77 -2.14
N PRO A 255 0.63 43.82 -2.52
CA PRO A 255 0.12 44.92 -3.32
C PRO A 255 -0.39 44.49 -4.70
N ILE A 256 0.31 43.57 -5.37
CA ILE A 256 -0.12 43.04 -6.68
C ILE A 256 -1.48 42.33 -6.57
N LEU A 257 -1.65 41.48 -5.55
CA LEU A 257 -2.93 40.79 -5.31
C LEU A 257 -4.03 41.73 -4.82
N GLY A 258 -3.66 42.92 -4.30
CA GLY A 258 -4.57 43.96 -3.85
C GLY A 258 -5.33 44.65 -4.99
N TYR A 259 -4.74 44.72 -6.19
CA TYR A 259 -5.37 45.38 -7.35
C TYR A 259 -6.68 44.68 -7.74
N ARG A 260 -7.77 45.46 -7.84
CA ARG A 260 -9.10 44.98 -8.27
C ARG A 260 -9.08 44.10 -9.53
N PRO A 261 -8.42 44.48 -10.65
CA PRO A 261 -8.39 43.63 -11.84
C PRO A 261 -7.72 42.28 -11.59
N VAL A 262 -6.63 42.25 -10.82
CA VAL A 262 -5.91 41.02 -10.48
C VAL A 262 -6.80 40.08 -9.66
N LYS A 263 -7.55 40.61 -8.67
CA LYS A 263 -8.51 39.80 -7.90
C LYS A 263 -9.58 39.14 -8.78
N PHE A 264 -10.17 39.90 -9.70
CA PHE A 264 -11.17 39.36 -10.62
C PHE A 264 -10.58 38.27 -11.51
N ILE A 265 -9.38 38.48 -12.04
CA ILE A 265 -8.68 37.49 -12.86
C ILE A 265 -8.39 36.21 -12.05
N VAL A 266 -7.86 36.35 -10.84
CA VAL A 266 -7.55 35.21 -9.96
C VAL A 266 -8.81 34.39 -9.67
N ILE A 267 -9.91 35.05 -9.26
CA ILE A 267 -11.18 34.36 -9.00
C ILE A 267 -11.69 33.67 -10.27
N ALA A 268 -11.68 34.36 -11.41
CA ALA A 268 -12.12 33.78 -12.68
C ALA A 268 -11.30 32.54 -13.08
N VAL A 269 -9.97 32.57 -12.88
CA VAL A 269 -9.08 31.44 -13.15
C VAL A 269 -9.38 30.27 -12.22
N PHE A 270 -9.46 30.48 -10.90
CA PHE A 270 -9.74 29.39 -9.95
C PHE A 270 -11.14 28.79 -10.15
N VAL A 271 -12.15 29.63 -10.45
CA VAL A 271 -13.49 29.15 -10.77
C VAL A 271 -13.50 28.37 -12.09
N GLY A 272 -12.81 28.86 -13.12
CA GLY A 272 -12.66 28.15 -14.39
C GLY A 272 -11.96 26.81 -14.23
N LEU A 273 -10.88 26.75 -13.46
CA LEU A 273 -10.17 25.52 -13.14
C LEU A 273 -11.05 24.56 -12.35
N ALA A 274 -11.82 25.03 -11.36
CA ALA A 274 -12.73 24.20 -10.60
C ALA A 274 -13.81 23.56 -11.50
N PHE A 275 -14.43 24.35 -12.38
CA PHE A 275 -15.41 23.81 -13.34
C PHE A 275 -14.77 22.83 -14.33
N ALA A 276 -13.55 23.09 -14.80
CA ALA A 276 -12.82 22.17 -15.66
C ALA A 276 -12.51 20.85 -14.93
N SER A 277 -12.03 20.90 -13.69
CA SER A 277 -11.78 19.71 -12.87
C SER A 277 -13.05 18.91 -12.61
N ILE A 278 -14.19 19.56 -12.32
CA ILE A 278 -15.49 18.88 -12.16
C ILE A 278 -15.91 18.21 -13.47
N ALA A 279 -15.79 18.90 -14.61
CA ALA A 279 -16.13 18.33 -15.91
C ALA A 279 -15.25 17.12 -16.26
N MET A 280 -13.95 17.19 -15.97
CA MET A 280 -12.99 16.12 -16.25
C MET A 280 -13.11 14.94 -15.27
N SER A 281 -13.64 15.14 -14.06
CA SER A 281 -13.79 14.06 -13.06
C SER A 281 -14.64 12.89 -13.56
N THR A 282 -15.58 13.14 -14.47
CA THR A 282 -16.43 12.11 -15.09
C THR A 282 -15.68 11.10 -15.96
N ARG A 283 -14.43 11.40 -16.34
CA ARG A 283 -13.58 10.54 -17.18
C ARG A 283 -12.63 9.66 -16.36
N LEU A 284 -12.71 9.69 -15.03
CA LEU A 284 -11.86 8.88 -14.17
C LEU A 284 -12.27 7.40 -14.30
N GLN A 285 -11.40 6.59 -14.89
CA GLN A 285 -11.63 5.15 -14.99
C GLN A 285 -11.31 4.48 -13.64
N PRO A 286 -12.24 3.73 -13.03
CA PRO A 286 -11.95 2.98 -11.82
C PRO A 286 -11.17 1.71 -12.16
N GLY A 287 -10.11 1.43 -11.43
CA GLY A 287 -9.31 0.22 -11.58
C GLY A 287 -7.83 0.48 -11.33
N LEU A 288 -7.12 -0.56 -10.92
CA LEU A 288 -5.66 -0.56 -10.86
C LEU A 288 -5.17 -1.71 -11.74
N GLU A 289 -4.58 -1.37 -12.87
CA GLU A 289 -3.97 -2.36 -13.75
C GLU A 289 -2.72 -2.92 -13.07
N GLN A 290 -2.62 -4.25 -12.98
CA GLN A 290 -1.51 -4.94 -12.32
C GLN A 290 -0.16 -4.58 -12.97
N LYS A 291 -0.16 -4.34 -14.29
CA LYS A 291 1.00 -3.97 -15.08
C LYS A 291 1.68 -2.67 -14.62
N ILE A 292 0.89 -1.70 -14.12
CA ILE A 292 1.38 -0.38 -13.70
C ILE A 292 2.09 -0.45 -12.34
N VAL A 293 1.74 -1.43 -11.51
CA VAL A 293 2.30 -1.62 -10.16
C VAL A 293 3.67 -2.31 -10.22
N LEU A 294 3.98 -2.97 -11.34
CA LEU A 294 5.23 -3.70 -11.54
C LEU A 294 6.32 -2.80 -12.14
N PRO A 295 7.60 -3.09 -11.84
CA PRO A 295 8.73 -2.44 -12.50
C PRO A 295 8.62 -2.50 -14.02
N ARG A 296 9.14 -1.46 -14.69
CA ARG A 296 9.18 -1.42 -16.16
C ARG A 296 10.14 -2.44 -16.77
N ASP A 297 11.15 -2.87 -16.02
CA ASP A 297 12.14 -3.87 -16.43
C ASP A 297 11.76 -5.30 -16.01
N SER A 298 10.58 -5.49 -15.42
CA SER A 298 10.13 -6.81 -14.98
C SER A 298 9.86 -7.76 -16.13
N TYR A 299 10.25 -9.03 -15.98
CA TYR A 299 9.85 -10.11 -16.89
C TYR A 299 8.32 -10.31 -16.94
N LEU A 300 7.62 -9.93 -15.88
CA LEU A 300 6.16 -10.00 -15.81
C LEU A 300 5.47 -9.04 -16.80
N GLN A 301 6.14 -7.95 -17.21
CA GLN A 301 5.62 -7.04 -18.22
C GLN A 301 5.35 -7.79 -19.54
N GLY A 302 6.33 -8.56 -20.01
CA GLY A 302 6.20 -9.40 -21.20
C GLY A 302 5.18 -10.53 -21.03
N TYR A 303 5.12 -11.13 -19.83
CA TYR A 303 4.10 -12.13 -19.51
C TYR A 303 2.68 -11.59 -19.64
N PHE A 304 2.38 -10.41 -19.10
CA PHE A 304 1.04 -9.82 -19.23
C PHE A 304 0.70 -9.43 -20.66
N ASP A 305 1.68 -8.94 -21.44
CA ASP A 305 1.50 -8.63 -22.86
C ASP A 305 1.19 -9.89 -23.69
N ASP A 306 1.89 -10.99 -23.42
CA ASP A 306 1.64 -12.26 -24.08
C ASP A 306 0.32 -12.90 -23.62
N LEU A 307 -0.05 -12.72 -22.36
CA LEU A 307 -1.32 -13.20 -21.82
C LEU A 307 -2.50 -12.48 -22.48
N GLU A 308 -2.44 -11.16 -22.66
CA GLU A 308 -3.47 -10.39 -23.37
C GLU A 308 -3.57 -10.78 -24.85
N LYS A 309 -2.41 -11.01 -25.50
CA LYS A 309 -2.36 -11.26 -26.94
C LYS A 309 -2.70 -12.69 -27.34
N TYR A 310 -2.23 -13.68 -26.57
CA TYR A 310 -2.28 -15.09 -26.96
C TYR A 310 -3.29 -15.90 -26.15
N MET A 311 -3.62 -15.51 -24.90
CA MET A 311 -4.50 -16.30 -24.05
C MET A 311 -5.96 -16.12 -24.47
N LYS A 312 -6.58 -17.21 -24.95
CA LYS A 312 -7.98 -17.20 -25.44
C LYS A 312 -9.01 -17.55 -24.36
N VAL A 313 -8.57 -17.93 -23.17
CA VAL A 313 -9.44 -18.31 -22.06
C VAL A 313 -9.05 -17.54 -20.81
N GLY A 314 -10.07 -17.09 -20.08
CA GLY A 314 -9.90 -16.39 -18.81
C GLY A 314 -9.67 -17.34 -17.63
N PRO A 315 -9.64 -16.80 -16.39
CA PRO A 315 -9.54 -17.61 -15.19
C PRO A 315 -10.75 -18.55 -15.02
N PRO A 316 -10.56 -19.72 -14.38
CA PRO A 316 -11.66 -20.66 -14.15
C PRO A 316 -12.68 -20.09 -13.16
N LEU A 317 -13.96 -20.28 -13.45
CA LEU A 317 -15.08 -19.92 -12.58
C LEU A 317 -15.68 -21.19 -11.96
N TYR A 318 -15.81 -21.21 -10.63
CA TYR A 318 -16.39 -22.34 -9.90
C TYR A 318 -17.73 -21.97 -9.29
N PHE A 319 -18.79 -22.65 -9.74
CA PHE A 319 -20.13 -22.52 -9.16
C PHE A 319 -20.27 -23.48 -7.97
N VAL A 320 -20.27 -22.94 -6.76
CA VAL A 320 -20.31 -23.74 -5.53
C VAL A 320 -21.73 -23.79 -4.97
N VAL A 321 -22.35 -24.97 -5.00
CA VAL A 321 -23.65 -25.23 -4.39
C VAL A 321 -23.44 -25.68 -2.94
N LYS A 322 -24.10 -25.02 -1.98
CA LYS A 322 -24.00 -25.33 -0.54
C LYS A 322 -25.29 -25.93 -0.01
N ASN A 323 -25.19 -26.84 0.95
CA ASN A 323 -26.32 -27.43 1.69
C ASN A 323 -27.41 -28.05 0.79
N PHE A 324 -27.00 -28.83 -0.20
CA PHE A 324 -27.92 -29.46 -1.15
C PHE A 324 -28.09 -30.95 -0.88
N ASN A 325 -29.31 -31.46 -1.01
CA ASN A 325 -29.59 -32.88 -0.88
C ASN A 325 -29.48 -33.54 -2.26
N TYR A 326 -28.42 -34.31 -2.47
CA TYR A 326 -28.17 -35.06 -3.70
C TYR A 326 -28.79 -36.47 -3.71
N SER A 327 -29.61 -36.81 -2.71
CA SER A 327 -30.24 -38.13 -2.65
C SER A 327 -31.19 -38.33 -3.81
N SER A 328 -31.16 -39.53 -4.40
CA SER A 328 -32.06 -39.97 -5.48
C SER A 328 -33.54 -39.97 -5.08
N ALA A 329 -33.84 -39.96 -3.78
CA ALA A 329 -35.21 -39.85 -3.25
C ALA A 329 -35.79 -38.43 -3.33
N SER A 330 -34.97 -37.42 -3.65
CA SER A 330 -35.41 -36.03 -3.77
C SER A 330 -35.43 -35.56 -5.23
N GLU A 331 -36.52 -34.91 -5.67
CA GLU A 331 -36.62 -34.28 -7.01
C GLU A 331 -35.63 -33.10 -7.20
N ASN A 332 -34.90 -32.74 -6.14
CA ASN A 332 -33.96 -31.63 -6.14
C ASN A 332 -32.84 -31.85 -7.17
N THR A 333 -32.35 -33.08 -7.36
CA THR A 333 -31.27 -33.39 -8.33
C THR A 333 -31.57 -32.84 -9.74
N ASN A 334 -32.84 -32.84 -10.16
CA ASN A 334 -33.30 -32.32 -11.46
C ASN A 334 -33.13 -30.79 -11.62
N GLN A 335 -32.91 -30.07 -10.53
CA GLN A 335 -32.63 -28.62 -10.53
C GLN A 335 -31.16 -28.29 -10.84
N ILE A 336 -30.25 -29.28 -10.77
CA ILE A 336 -28.82 -29.06 -11.02
C ILE A 336 -28.39 -29.70 -12.33
N CYS A 337 -28.75 -30.97 -12.56
CA CYS A 337 -28.25 -31.79 -13.66
C CYS A 337 -28.63 -31.26 -15.05
N SER A 338 -27.87 -31.65 -16.08
CA SER A 338 -28.11 -31.26 -17.49
C SER A 338 -28.48 -32.42 -18.41
N ILE A 339 -28.60 -33.63 -17.88
CA ILE A 339 -28.96 -34.84 -18.62
C ILE A 339 -30.48 -34.94 -18.91
N ASN A 340 -30.85 -35.97 -19.68
CA ASN A 340 -32.26 -36.28 -19.96
C ASN A 340 -33.03 -36.50 -18.64
N GLN A 341 -34.24 -35.93 -18.55
CA GLN A 341 -35.11 -35.85 -17.35
C GLN A 341 -34.80 -34.73 -16.34
N CYS A 342 -33.71 -33.96 -16.55
CA CYS A 342 -33.46 -32.76 -15.75
C CYS A 342 -34.31 -31.59 -16.22
N ASN A 343 -34.49 -30.59 -15.36
CA ASN A 343 -35.26 -29.41 -15.70
C ASN A 343 -34.52 -28.56 -16.75
N SER A 344 -35.26 -27.99 -17.70
CA SER A 344 -34.68 -27.08 -18.71
C SER A 344 -34.06 -25.81 -18.11
N ASN A 345 -34.53 -25.39 -16.92
CA ASN A 345 -34.00 -24.29 -16.13
C ASN A 345 -33.05 -24.74 -15.01
N SER A 346 -32.50 -25.96 -15.09
CA SER A 346 -31.47 -26.42 -14.15
C SER A 346 -30.24 -25.50 -14.16
N LEU A 347 -29.48 -25.49 -13.08
CA LEU A 347 -28.26 -24.69 -12.94
C LEU A 347 -27.29 -24.91 -14.11
N LEU A 348 -27.03 -26.17 -14.49
CA LEU A 348 -26.08 -26.48 -15.55
C LEU A 348 -26.60 -26.11 -16.94
N ASN A 349 -27.89 -26.34 -17.22
CA ASN A 349 -28.50 -25.87 -18.46
C ASN A 349 -28.47 -24.35 -18.59
N GLU A 350 -28.68 -23.61 -17.49
CA GLU A 350 -28.55 -22.16 -17.50
C GLU A 350 -27.12 -21.69 -17.76
N ILE A 351 -26.13 -22.30 -17.12
CA ILE A 351 -24.71 -21.98 -17.39
C ILE A 351 -24.35 -22.30 -18.85
N ALA A 352 -24.78 -23.46 -19.36
CA ALA A 352 -24.60 -23.83 -20.75
C ALA A 352 -25.27 -22.82 -21.69
N ARG A 353 -26.48 -22.35 -21.37
CA ARG A 353 -27.18 -21.31 -22.13
C ARG A 353 -26.43 -19.97 -22.11
N GLN A 354 -25.90 -19.55 -20.97
CA GLN A 354 -25.10 -18.33 -20.87
C GLN A 354 -23.77 -18.44 -21.64
N SER A 355 -23.20 -19.64 -21.77
CA SER A 355 -21.98 -19.87 -22.55
C SER A 355 -22.15 -19.67 -24.06
N LEU A 356 -23.39 -19.66 -24.56
CA LEU A 356 -23.69 -19.35 -25.96
C LEU A 356 -23.54 -17.86 -26.30
N SER A 357 -23.48 -16.98 -25.30
CA SER A 357 -23.36 -15.52 -25.46
C SER A 357 -22.22 -14.96 -24.60
N PRO A 358 -20.95 -15.29 -24.94
CA PRO A 358 -19.79 -14.95 -24.10
C PRO A 358 -19.53 -13.45 -23.99
N GLU A 359 -19.92 -12.65 -24.99
CA GLU A 359 -19.71 -11.19 -25.02
C GLU A 359 -20.44 -10.44 -23.89
N THR A 360 -21.56 -11.00 -23.41
CA THR A 360 -22.37 -10.38 -22.35
C THR A 360 -22.23 -11.11 -21.02
N SER A 361 -22.13 -12.44 -21.04
CA SER A 361 -22.05 -13.25 -19.82
C SER A 361 -20.62 -13.42 -19.31
N TYR A 362 -19.60 -13.16 -20.15
CA TYR A 362 -18.20 -13.46 -19.89
C TYR A 362 -17.91 -14.94 -19.59
N ILE A 363 -18.84 -15.85 -19.94
CA ILE A 363 -18.69 -17.30 -19.82
C ILE A 363 -18.43 -17.86 -21.22
N ALA A 364 -17.22 -18.37 -21.46
CA ALA A 364 -16.83 -18.89 -22.77
C ALA A 364 -17.14 -20.38 -22.97
N LYS A 365 -17.30 -21.15 -21.88
CA LYS A 365 -17.52 -22.60 -21.92
C LYS A 365 -18.55 -23.04 -20.88
N PRO A 366 -19.31 -24.13 -21.13
CA PRO A 366 -20.21 -24.70 -20.14
C PRO A 366 -19.43 -25.24 -18.93
N ALA A 367 -20.12 -25.36 -17.79
CA ALA A 367 -19.52 -25.93 -16.58
C ALA A 367 -19.36 -27.46 -16.72
N ALA A 368 -18.23 -27.96 -16.25
CA ALA A 368 -18.05 -29.40 -16.03
C ALA A 368 -18.89 -29.84 -14.81
N SER A 369 -19.53 -31.01 -14.91
CA SER A 369 -20.47 -31.51 -13.90
C SER A 369 -20.14 -32.93 -13.49
N TRP A 370 -19.62 -33.08 -12.27
CA TRP A 370 -19.39 -34.40 -11.68
C TRP A 370 -20.69 -35.18 -11.49
N LEU A 371 -21.82 -34.49 -11.30
CA LEU A 371 -23.12 -35.10 -11.08
C LEU A 371 -23.65 -35.74 -12.36
N ASP A 372 -23.52 -35.05 -13.49
CA ASP A 372 -23.94 -35.59 -14.78
C ASP A 372 -23.05 -36.78 -15.16
N ASP A 373 -21.74 -36.66 -14.97
CA ASP A 373 -20.79 -37.77 -15.19
C ASP A 373 -21.14 -38.99 -14.31
N PHE A 374 -21.49 -38.76 -13.03
CA PHE A 374 -21.90 -39.82 -12.11
C PHE A 374 -23.22 -40.49 -12.53
N LEU A 375 -24.22 -39.71 -12.93
CA LEU A 375 -25.52 -40.24 -13.37
C LEU A 375 -25.39 -41.04 -14.68
N ILE A 376 -24.55 -40.58 -15.60
CA ILE A 376 -24.21 -41.32 -16.83
C ILE A 376 -23.47 -42.61 -16.46
N TRP A 377 -22.51 -42.55 -15.55
CA TRP A 377 -21.74 -43.72 -15.10
C TRP A 377 -22.61 -44.78 -14.42
N MET A 378 -23.65 -44.38 -13.68
CA MET A 378 -24.64 -45.29 -13.08
C MET A 378 -25.75 -45.73 -14.03
N SER A 379 -25.86 -45.16 -15.23
CA SER A 379 -26.95 -45.49 -16.14
C SER A 379 -26.83 -46.95 -16.60
N PRO A 380 -27.93 -47.73 -16.61
CA PRO A 380 -27.91 -49.10 -17.12
C PRO A 380 -27.55 -49.20 -18.61
N GLU A 381 -27.69 -48.10 -19.34
CA GLU A 381 -27.33 -47.95 -20.75
C GLU A 381 -25.80 -47.85 -20.96
N ALA A 382 -25.06 -47.40 -19.94
CA ALA A 382 -23.60 -47.38 -19.93
C ALA A 382 -23.04 -48.76 -19.57
N PHE A 383 -23.11 -49.70 -20.52
CA PHE A 383 -22.61 -51.07 -20.36
C PHE A 383 -21.14 -51.07 -19.93
N GLY A 384 -20.85 -51.69 -18.79
CA GLY A 384 -19.47 -51.90 -18.31
C GLY A 384 -18.98 -50.91 -17.24
N CYS A 385 -19.75 -49.86 -16.92
CA CYS A 385 -19.36 -48.86 -15.92
C CYS A 385 -19.68 -49.29 -14.48
N CYS A 386 -20.95 -49.18 -14.05
CA CYS A 386 -21.35 -49.55 -12.70
C CYS A 386 -21.72 -51.04 -12.62
N ARG A 387 -20.81 -51.87 -12.10
CA ARG A 387 -21.01 -53.32 -11.99
C ARG A 387 -20.91 -53.80 -10.55
N LYS A 388 -21.64 -54.86 -10.26
CA LYS A 388 -21.52 -55.63 -9.01
C LYS A 388 -21.22 -57.09 -9.31
N PHE A 389 -20.43 -57.72 -8.45
CA PHE A 389 -20.33 -59.17 -8.40
C PHE A 389 -21.66 -59.76 -7.91
N VAL A 390 -21.88 -61.04 -8.18
CA VAL A 390 -23.05 -61.80 -7.67
C VAL A 390 -23.16 -61.72 -6.14
N ASN A 391 -22.03 -61.54 -5.44
CA ASN A 391 -21.94 -61.40 -3.99
C ASN A 391 -22.34 -59.99 -3.49
N GLY A 392 -22.69 -59.05 -4.37
CA GLY A 392 -23.09 -57.68 -4.03
C GLY A 392 -21.93 -56.68 -3.95
N ASN A 393 -20.68 -57.12 -4.04
CA ASN A 393 -19.50 -56.26 -3.99
C ASN A 393 -19.27 -55.51 -5.31
N TYR A 394 -18.66 -54.33 -5.23
CA TYR A 394 -18.29 -53.52 -6.39
C TYR A 394 -17.35 -54.30 -7.33
N CYS A 395 -17.68 -54.33 -8.62
CA CYS A 395 -16.85 -54.91 -9.66
C CYS A 395 -16.26 -53.79 -10.54
N PRO A 396 -14.92 -53.59 -10.56
CA PRO A 396 -14.30 -52.54 -11.36
C PRO A 396 -14.50 -52.80 -12.85
N PRO A 397 -14.52 -51.76 -13.72
CA PRO A 397 -14.57 -51.92 -15.18
C PRO A 397 -13.39 -52.74 -15.73
N ASP A 398 -13.57 -53.35 -16.91
CA ASP A 398 -12.57 -54.27 -17.49
C ASP A 398 -11.23 -53.59 -17.84
N ASP A 399 -11.23 -52.26 -17.98
CA ASP A 399 -10.05 -51.45 -18.26
C ASP A 399 -9.23 -51.08 -16.99
N GLN A 400 -9.68 -51.49 -15.80
CA GLN A 400 -9.03 -51.18 -14.51
C GLN A 400 -8.64 -52.46 -13.74
N PRO A 401 -7.52 -53.12 -14.11
CA PRO A 401 -6.99 -54.23 -13.32
C PRO A 401 -6.43 -53.74 -11.96
N PRO A 402 -6.45 -54.57 -10.89
CA PRO A 402 -6.84 -55.98 -10.84
C PRO A 402 -8.31 -56.23 -10.43
N CYS A 403 -8.92 -57.27 -11.03
CA CYS A 403 -10.22 -57.79 -10.62
C CYS A 403 -10.06 -58.65 -9.36
N CYS A 404 -10.41 -58.14 -8.18
CA CYS A 404 -10.32 -58.88 -6.92
C CYS A 404 -11.73 -59.12 -6.34
N GLN A 405 -12.11 -60.39 -6.21
CA GLN A 405 -13.29 -60.80 -5.45
C GLN A 405 -12.92 -60.86 -3.97
N LEU A 406 -13.31 -59.83 -3.20
CA LEU A 406 -13.23 -59.84 -1.74
C LEU A 406 -14.36 -60.71 -1.20
N ASP A 407 -14.12 -62.03 -1.12
CA ASP A 407 -14.58 -62.96 -0.07
C ASP A 407 -14.83 -64.39 -0.60
N GLN A 408 -13.79 -65.23 -0.49
CA GLN A 408 -13.80 -66.63 -0.01
C GLN A 408 -12.38 -67.19 -0.16
N ASP A 409 -11.62 -67.24 0.94
CA ASP A 409 -10.40 -68.04 1.28
C ASP A 409 -9.30 -68.35 0.23
N SER A 410 -9.37 -67.82 -0.99
CA SER A 410 -8.34 -67.89 -2.01
C SER A 410 -8.37 -66.59 -2.82
N GLY A 411 -7.59 -65.60 -2.38
CA GLY A 411 -7.42 -64.32 -3.07
C GLY A 411 -6.67 -64.48 -4.40
N SER A 412 -7.31 -65.06 -5.42
CA SER A 412 -6.79 -65.02 -6.78
C SER A 412 -7.24 -63.71 -7.44
N CYS A 413 -6.48 -62.64 -7.23
CA CYS A 413 -6.60 -61.45 -8.07
C CYS A 413 -6.08 -61.82 -9.46
N SER A 414 -6.96 -61.86 -10.46
CA SER A 414 -6.53 -61.98 -11.85
C SER A 414 -5.93 -60.65 -12.27
N SER A 415 -4.60 -60.60 -12.46
CA SER A 415 -3.93 -59.39 -12.96
C SER A 415 -4.12 -59.19 -14.46
N ASN A 416 -4.60 -60.21 -15.17
CA ASN A 416 -4.77 -60.22 -16.63
C ASN A 416 -6.11 -60.90 -16.98
N GLY A 417 -7.14 -60.10 -17.26
CA GLY A 417 -8.40 -60.58 -17.81
C GLY A 417 -9.60 -59.74 -17.39
N ALA A 418 -10.64 -59.74 -18.24
CA ALA A 418 -11.94 -59.14 -17.94
C ALA A 418 -12.54 -59.71 -16.64
N CYS A 419 -13.23 -58.88 -15.86
CA CYS A 419 -13.83 -59.31 -14.60
C CYS A 419 -15.06 -60.20 -14.90
N ASN A 420 -14.88 -61.51 -14.82
CA ASN A 420 -15.96 -62.50 -15.01
C ASN A 420 -16.94 -62.48 -13.83
N ASN A 421 -18.22 -62.82 -14.06
CA ASN A 421 -19.32 -62.86 -13.08
C ASN A 421 -19.74 -61.49 -12.49
N CYS A 422 -19.70 -60.45 -13.33
CA CYS A 422 -20.23 -59.13 -12.96
C CYS A 422 -21.53 -58.84 -13.73
N THR A 423 -22.48 -58.23 -13.04
CA THR A 423 -23.73 -57.74 -13.62
C THR A 423 -23.78 -56.23 -13.49
N THR A 424 -24.23 -55.53 -14.54
CA THR A 424 -24.56 -54.09 -14.47
C THR A 424 -25.64 -53.88 -13.42
N VAL A 425 -25.46 -52.85 -12.58
CA VAL A 425 -26.35 -52.53 -11.45
C VAL A 425 -27.64 -51.89 -11.94
#